data_AF-A0A959DKL5-F1
#
_entry.id   AF-A0A959DKL5-F1
#
_cell.length_a   1.000
_cell.length_b   1.000
_cell.length_c   1.000
_cell.angle_alpha   90.00
_cell.angle_beta   90.00
_cell.angle_gamma   90.00
#
_symmetry.space_group_name_H-M   'P 1'
#
loop_
_entity.id
_entity.type
_entity.pdbx_description
1 polymer ?
#
loop_
_entity_poly.entity_id
_entity_poly.type
_entity_poly.pdbx_seq_one_letter_code
_entity_poly.pdbx_strand_id
1 'polypeptide(L)'
;NGQVQAATFRGDGSGLTNISAQIPDSLTLSGLTVNGQVQATTYRGDGRYLENIPAPTGSLTLASLVVNGRVEFHEKVYFRGISSIDSGYRKLVLKNQEVGVDNSSRRYKHNIIFLEDNFRKIMQLQPRKYSRQLNAEPKEIGYIAEEVHNLGLTNLVYYDRENRPEGLDYDKICLYLLEILREHEMILRPDSTYLDRYVEKDVIQNNGHR
;
A
#
# COMPACT_ATOMS: atom_id res chain seq x y z
N ASN A 1 39.70 40.60 47.67
CA ASN A 1 38.30 40.23 48.00
C ASN A 1 37.46 41.48 48.14
N GLY A 2 37.03 42.05 47.01
CA GLY A 2 36.01 43.09 46.99
C GLY A 2 34.70 42.46 46.52
N GLN A 3 33.65 42.55 47.32
CA GLN A 3 32.31 42.22 46.85
C GLN A 3 31.82 43.42 46.03
N VAL A 4 31.48 43.18 44.76
CA VAL A 4 30.80 44.18 43.92
C VAL A 4 29.31 43.88 43.97
N GLN A 5 28.54 44.79 44.55
CA GLN A 5 27.08 44.75 44.51
C GLN A 5 26.62 45.87 43.57
N ALA A 6 25.86 45.51 42.54
CA ALA A 6 25.27 46.47 41.60
C ALA A 6 23.80 46.12 41.40
N ALA A 7 22.93 47.13 41.43
CA ALA A 7 21.51 46.94 41.11
C ALA A 7 21.31 46.63 39.62
N THR A 8 22.23 47.08 38.77
CA THR A 8 22.24 46.78 37.33
C THR A 8 23.66 46.69 36.82
N PHE A 9 23.91 45.70 35.97
CA PHE A 9 25.10 45.62 35.13
C PHE A 9 24.68 45.89 33.68
N ARG A 10 25.42 46.78 32.98
CA ARG A 10 25.23 47.03 31.56
C ARG A 10 26.57 46.79 30.85
N GLY A 11 26.66 45.66 30.16
CA GLY A 11 27.83 45.19 29.42
C GLY A 11 27.49 43.87 28.72
N ASP A 12 28.36 43.36 27.86
CA ASP A 12 28.17 42.09 27.15
C ASP A 12 28.35 40.86 28.07
N GLY A 13 29.00 41.05 29.23
CA GLY A 13 29.21 40.02 30.24
C GLY A 13 30.16 38.89 29.83
N SER A 14 30.81 39.01 28.67
CA SER A 14 31.63 37.93 28.06
C SER A 14 32.84 37.52 28.89
N GLY A 15 33.35 38.44 29.73
CA GLY A 15 34.47 38.20 30.65
C GLY A 15 34.08 37.70 32.04
N LEU A 16 32.78 37.55 32.34
CA LEU A 16 32.35 37.08 33.65
C LEU A 16 32.59 35.57 33.78
N THR A 17 33.45 35.19 34.70
CA THR A 17 33.77 33.79 35.02
C THR A 17 33.38 33.49 36.46
N ASN A 18 33.25 32.20 36.81
CA ASN A 18 32.89 31.74 38.15
C ASN A 18 31.56 32.31 38.70
N ILE A 19 30.61 32.62 37.81
CA ILE A 19 29.24 32.92 38.24
C ILE A 19 28.61 31.61 38.73
N SER A 20 28.52 31.44 40.05
CA SER A 20 27.65 30.42 40.66
C SER A 20 26.21 30.92 40.64
N ALA A 21 25.59 30.95 39.46
CA ALA A 21 24.18 31.28 39.34
C ALA A 21 23.35 30.05 39.74
N GLN A 22 22.44 30.21 40.70
CA GLN A 22 21.28 29.34 40.76
C GLN A 22 20.49 29.61 39.47
N ILE A 23 20.49 28.66 38.54
CA ILE A 23 19.61 28.73 37.38
C ILE A 23 18.19 28.51 37.92
N PRO A 24 17.25 29.45 37.70
CA PRO A 24 15.88 29.26 38.13
C PRO A 24 15.27 28.03 37.44
N ASP A 25 14.23 27.44 38.03
CA ASP A 25 13.55 26.25 37.49
C ASP A 25 13.05 26.42 36.04
N SER A 26 12.88 27.67 35.58
CA SER A 26 12.56 27.99 34.19
C SER A 26 13.40 29.16 33.67
N LEU A 27 13.86 29.03 32.43
CA LEU A 27 14.61 30.06 31.71
C LEU A 27 13.98 30.25 30.33
N THR A 28 13.48 31.46 30.07
CA THR A 28 12.89 31.83 28.76
C THR A 28 13.92 32.63 27.96
N LEU A 29 14.33 32.10 26.82
CA LEU A 29 15.30 32.74 25.90
C LEU A 29 14.69 32.88 24.52
N SER A 30 14.91 34.00 23.84
CA SER A 30 14.53 34.17 22.43
C SER A 30 15.47 33.44 21.46
N GLY A 31 16.64 33.02 21.94
CA GLY A 31 17.63 32.25 21.19
C GLY A 31 18.60 31.58 22.15
N LEU A 32 18.99 30.35 21.82
CA LEU A 32 19.97 29.58 22.56
C LEU A 32 20.89 28.90 21.54
N THR A 33 22.19 29.16 21.64
CA THR A 33 23.22 28.45 20.89
C THR A 33 24.04 27.62 21.87
N VAL A 34 24.08 26.29 21.65
CA VAL A 34 24.84 25.36 22.48
C VAL A 34 25.86 24.65 21.60
N ASN A 35 27.15 24.87 21.87
CA ASN A 35 28.25 24.21 21.15
C ASN A 35 28.57 22.81 21.71
N GLY A 36 27.58 22.15 22.30
CA GLY A 36 27.73 20.89 23.02
C GLY A 36 26.44 20.09 23.05
N GLN A 37 26.34 19.14 23.97
CA GLN A 37 25.16 18.29 24.08
C GLN A 37 24.03 19.00 24.81
N VAL A 38 22.81 18.80 24.33
CA VAL A 38 21.57 19.17 25.03
C VAL A 38 20.91 17.88 25.49
N GLN A 39 20.77 17.70 26.80
CA GLN A 39 19.97 16.62 27.38
C GLN A 39 18.61 17.17 27.77
N ALA A 40 17.55 16.63 27.19
CA ALA A 40 16.18 17.03 27.48
C ALA A 40 15.29 15.79 27.53
N THR A 41 14.30 15.81 28.43
CA THR A 41 13.28 14.76 28.50
C THR A 41 12.23 14.92 27.41
N THR A 42 12.04 16.14 26.89
CA THR A 42 11.08 16.43 25.84
C THR A 42 11.55 17.62 25.01
N TYR A 43 11.43 17.49 23.68
CA TYR A 43 11.50 18.61 22.76
C TYR A 43 10.09 19.04 22.37
N ARG A 44 9.80 20.34 22.44
CA ARG A 44 8.56 20.93 21.93
C ARG A 44 8.91 22.02 20.93
N GLY A 45 8.72 21.73 19.65
CA GLY A 45 8.97 22.64 18.53
C GLY A 45 8.53 21.99 17.23
N ASP A 46 8.60 22.73 16.12
CA ASP A 46 8.25 22.22 14.79
C ASP A 46 9.32 21.30 14.18
N GLY A 47 10.52 21.25 14.76
CA GLY A 47 11.60 20.36 14.36
C GLY A 47 12.18 20.61 12.97
N ARG A 48 11.82 21.71 12.26
CA ARG A 48 12.18 21.89 10.83
C ARG A 48 13.69 21.96 10.54
N TYR A 49 14.51 22.18 11.57
CA TYR A 49 15.97 22.28 11.50
C TYR A 49 16.68 21.20 12.31
N LEU A 50 15.97 20.15 12.76
CA LEU A 50 16.61 18.99 13.35
C LEU A 50 17.18 18.11 12.24
N GLU A 51 18.49 18.19 12.07
CA GLU A 51 19.25 17.39 11.10
C GLU A 51 20.20 16.43 11.83
N ASN A 52 20.73 15.44 11.09
CA ASN A 52 21.70 14.47 11.60
C ASN A 52 21.23 13.71 12.86
N ILE A 53 19.92 13.48 13.00
CA ILE A 53 19.37 12.66 14.07
C ILE A 53 19.89 11.22 13.87
N PRO A 54 20.75 10.70 14.77
CA PRO A 54 21.28 9.35 14.62
C PRO A 54 20.14 8.34 14.70
N ALA A 55 20.28 7.24 13.96
CA ALA A 55 19.32 6.14 14.04
C ALA A 55 19.20 5.67 15.49
N PRO A 56 17.97 5.58 16.04
CA PRO A 56 17.79 5.00 17.37
C PRO A 56 18.35 3.58 17.36
N THR A 57 19.02 3.17 18.43
CA THR A 57 19.54 1.80 18.61
C THR A 57 18.44 0.75 18.85
N GLY A 58 17.17 1.09 18.57
CA GLY A 58 15.99 0.26 18.77
C GLY A 58 14.83 0.74 17.90
N SER A 59 13.61 0.43 18.32
CA SER A 59 12.40 0.76 17.57
C SER A 59 11.99 2.22 17.72
N LEU A 60 11.65 2.88 16.61
CA LEU A 60 10.93 4.15 16.60
C LEU A 60 9.42 3.86 16.54
N THR A 61 8.68 4.27 17.56
CA THR A 61 7.21 4.18 17.59
C THR A 61 6.61 5.57 17.38
N LEU A 62 5.81 5.72 16.32
CA LEU A 62 5.12 6.97 15.99
C LEU A 62 3.61 6.73 15.99
N ALA A 63 2.84 7.68 16.51
CA ALA A 63 1.38 7.66 16.36
C ALA A 63 0.96 7.98 14.92
N SER A 64 1.69 8.87 14.24
CA SER A 64 1.54 9.17 12.82
C SER A 64 2.88 9.56 12.20
N LEU A 65 3.06 9.22 10.92
CA LEU A 65 4.19 9.65 10.11
C LEU A 65 3.63 10.17 8.78
N VAL A 66 3.94 11.42 8.45
CA VAL A 66 3.62 12.03 7.16
C VAL A 66 4.92 12.53 6.56
N VAL A 67 5.28 12.03 5.38
CA VAL A 67 6.51 12.40 4.67
C VAL A 67 6.15 12.96 3.31
N ASN A 68 6.36 14.27 3.13
CA ASN A 68 6.19 14.97 1.86
C ASN A 68 7.48 14.88 1.02
N GLY A 69 7.89 13.66 0.71
CA GLY A 69 9.17 13.38 0.07
C GLY A 69 9.44 11.89 -0.06
N ARG A 70 10.71 11.51 0.01
CA ARG A 70 11.15 10.12 -0.12
C ARG A 70 11.40 9.49 1.25
N VAL A 71 10.84 8.30 1.46
CA VAL A 71 11.29 7.37 2.51
C VAL A 71 12.01 6.23 1.81
N GLU A 72 13.25 5.96 2.23
CA GLU A 72 14.07 4.86 1.72
C GLU A 72 14.27 3.82 2.81
N PHE A 73 14.08 2.55 2.44
CA PHE A 73 14.35 1.41 3.29
C PHE A 73 15.43 0.56 2.61
N HIS A 74 16.51 0.26 3.33
CA HIS A 74 17.61 -0.55 2.82
C HIS A 74 17.36 -2.06 2.97
N GLU A 75 16.30 -2.43 3.69
CA GLU A 75 15.94 -3.80 4.02
C GLU A 75 14.43 -4.01 3.81
N LYS A 76 13.90 -5.14 4.32
CA LYS A 76 12.47 -5.47 4.23
C LYS A 76 11.60 -4.50 5.03
N VAL A 77 10.43 -4.18 4.46
CA VAL A 77 9.40 -3.37 5.09
C VAL A 77 8.15 -4.21 5.33
N TYR A 78 7.65 -4.20 6.56
CA TYR A 78 6.43 -4.89 6.95
C TYR A 78 5.36 -3.87 7.27
N PHE A 79 4.22 -3.96 6.59
CA PHE A 79 3.08 -3.11 6.83
C PHE A 79 1.93 -3.93 7.40
N ARG A 80 1.21 -3.39 8.39
CA ARG A 80 -0.02 -3.98 8.92
C ARG A 80 -1.13 -2.93 8.79
N GLY A 81 -2.29 -3.35 8.28
CA GLY A 81 -3.46 -2.46 8.16
C GLY A 81 -3.31 -1.38 7.09
N ILE A 82 -2.76 -1.71 5.91
CA ILE A 82 -2.79 -0.79 4.77
C ILE A 82 -4.22 -0.66 4.25
N SER A 83 -4.76 0.55 4.20
CA SER A 83 -6.08 0.84 3.60
C SER A 83 -6.00 1.17 2.11
N SER A 84 -4.93 1.83 1.65
CA SER A 84 -4.70 2.13 0.23
C SER A 84 -3.22 2.28 -0.09
N ILE A 85 -2.87 2.04 -1.37
CA ILE A 85 -1.57 2.33 -1.96
C ILE A 85 -1.81 2.87 -3.36
N ASP A 86 -1.24 4.03 -3.67
CA ASP A 86 -1.26 4.60 -5.01
C ASP A 86 0.15 4.51 -5.64
N SER A 87 0.19 4.23 -6.93
CA SER A 87 1.43 3.98 -7.68
C SER A 87 1.28 4.56 -9.08
N GLY A 88 2.13 5.54 -9.41
CA GLY A 88 2.03 6.26 -10.68
C GLY A 88 2.37 5.44 -11.93
N TYR A 89 3.10 4.33 -11.80
CA TYR A 89 3.64 3.59 -12.97
C TYR A 89 3.30 2.10 -13.02
N ARG A 90 2.88 1.48 -11.91
CA ARG A 90 2.65 0.03 -11.87
C ARG A 90 1.33 -0.27 -11.17
N LYS A 91 0.53 -1.18 -11.73
CA LYS A 91 -0.59 -1.75 -10.99
C LYS A 91 -0.03 -2.56 -9.82
N LEU A 92 -0.28 -2.09 -8.60
CA LEU A 92 0.04 -2.83 -7.39
C LEU A 92 -1.16 -3.70 -7.02
N VAL A 93 -0.89 -4.87 -6.46
CA VAL A 93 -1.91 -5.77 -5.93
C VAL A 93 -1.63 -6.03 -4.47
N LEU A 94 -2.67 -5.93 -3.65
CA LEU A 94 -2.65 -6.42 -2.28
C LEU A 94 -3.20 -7.84 -2.26
N LYS A 95 -2.36 -8.82 -1.94
CA LYS A 95 -2.79 -10.21 -1.70
C LYS A 95 -2.22 -10.65 -0.37
N ASN A 96 -3.05 -11.20 0.51
CA ASN A 96 -2.64 -11.71 1.83
C ASN A 96 -1.84 -10.71 2.69
N GLN A 97 -2.17 -9.41 2.62
CA GLN A 97 -1.43 -8.31 3.28
C GLN A 97 -0.02 -8.05 2.73
N GLU A 98 0.33 -8.63 1.58
CA GLU A 98 1.55 -8.33 0.85
C GLU A 98 1.26 -7.42 -0.33
N VAL A 99 2.15 -6.47 -0.58
CA VAL A 99 2.10 -5.56 -1.72
C VAL A 99 2.96 -6.12 -2.83
N GLY A 100 2.31 -6.55 -3.91
CA GLY A 100 2.96 -7.07 -5.11
C GLY A 100 2.75 -6.16 -6.31
N VAL A 101 3.47 -6.43 -7.39
CA VAL A 101 3.20 -5.84 -8.70
C VAL A 101 2.35 -6.82 -9.51
N ASP A 102 1.23 -6.36 -10.04
CA ASP A 102 0.48 -7.10 -11.05
C ASP A 102 1.26 -7.11 -12.36
N ASN A 103 1.79 -8.27 -12.73
CA ASN A 103 2.61 -8.43 -13.91
C ASN A 103 2.10 -9.62 -14.73
N SER A 104 2.21 -9.51 -16.06
CA SER A 104 1.73 -10.53 -17.01
C SER A 104 2.88 -11.22 -17.75
N SER A 105 4.13 -10.96 -17.39
CA SER A 105 5.29 -11.57 -18.06
C SER A 105 5.49 -13.01 -17.59
N ARG A 106 5.65 -13.93 -18.56
CA ARG A 106 5.94 -15.36 -18.33
C ARG A 106 7.08 -15.59 -17.34
N ARG A 107 8.11 -14.73 -17.33
CA ARG A 107 9.28 -14.85 -16.44
C ARG A 107 8.98 -14.80 -14.94
N TYR A 108 7.78 -14.35 -14.55
CA TYR A 108 7.33 -14.29 -13.16
C TYR A 108 6.18 -15.28 -12.88
N LYS A 109 5.87 -16.20 -13.80
CA LYS A 109 4.77 -17.16 -13.71
C LYS A 109 5.32 -18.56 -13.86
N HIS A 110 4.75 -19.51 -13.12
CA HIS A 110 5.07 -20.93 -13.18
C HIS A 110 3.77 -21.73 -13.38
N ASN A 111 3.87 -22.98 -13.84
CA ASN A 111 2.74 -23.89 -14.05
C ASN A 111 1.62 -23.28 -14.90
N ILE A 112 1.97 -22.64 -16.02
CA ILE A 112 1.01 -22.03 -16.94
C ILE A 112 0.27 -23.14 -17.69
N ILE A 113 -1.01 -23.31 -17.38
CA ILE A 113 -1.91 -24.26 -18.03
C ILE A 113 -3.12 -23.51 -18.60
N PHE A 114 -3.87 -24.17 -19.49
CA PHE A 114 -5.12 -23.60 -19.98
C PHE A 114 -6.15 -23.50 -18.85
N LEU A 115 -6.90 -22.40 -18.85
CA LEU A 115 -8.03 -22.24 -17.93
C LEU A 115 -9.22 -23.05 -18.45
N GLU A 116 -9.67 -24.01 -17.67
CA GLU A 116 -10.90 -24.77 -17.91
C GLU A 116 -12.00 -24.28 -16.98
N ASP A 117 -13.10 -23.77 -17.55
CA ASP A 117 -14.29 -23.36 -16.81
C ASP A 117 -15.52 -23.38 -17.76
N ASN A 118 -16.73 -23.33 -17.20
CA ASN A 118 -17.94 -23.13 -17.98
C ASN A 118 -18.23 -21.63 -18.12
N PHE A 119 -17.57 -21.01 -19.11
CA PHE A 119 -17.66 -19.58 -19.37
C PHE A 119 -19.11 -19.09 -19.55
N ARG A 120 -20.02 -19.92 -20.10
CA ARG A 120 -21.42 -19.55 -20.38
C ARG A 120 -22.22 -19.20 -19.13
N LYS A 121 -21.81 -19.70 -17.97
CA LYS A 121 -22.48 -19.38 -16.71
C LYS A 121 -22.44 -17.89 -16.38
N ILE A 122 -21.47 -17.14 -16.92
CA ILE A 122 -21.38 -15.69 -16.70
C ILE A 122 -22.59 -14.95 -17.29
N MET A 123 -23.21 -15.50 -18.33
CA MET A 123 -24.41 -14.92 -18.96
C MET A 123 -25.67 -15.06 -18.09
N GLN A 124 -25.61 -15.84 -17.00
CA GLN A 124 -26.71 -15.99 -16.03
C GLN A 124 -26.66 -14.93 -14.93
N LEU A 125 -25.57 -14.16 -14.83
CA LEU A 125 -25.43 -13.11 -13.83
C LEU A 125 -26.40 -11.96 -14.09
N GLN A 126 -26.96 -11.42 -13.01
CA GLN A 126 -27.84 -10.26 -13.05
C GLN A 126 -27.18 -9.09 -12.31
N PRO A 127 -27.03 -7.92 -12.94
CA PRO A 127 -26.51 -6.76 -12.24
C PRO A 127 -27.51 -6.34 -11.14
N ARG A 128 -26.97 -5.98 -9.99
CA ARG A 128 -27.68 -5.44 -8.84
C ARG A 128 -27.33 -3.97 -8.66
N LYS A 129 -28.27 -3.22 -8.10
CA LYS A 129 -28.05 -1.89 -7.56
C LYS A 129 -28.23 -1.97 -6.05
N TYR A 130 -27.28 -1.46 -5.28
CA TYR A 130 -27.28 -1.63 -3.82
C TYR A 130 -26.71 -0.40 -3.10
N SER A 131 -26.91 -0.39 -1.79
CA SER A 131 -26.31 0.57 -0.86
C SER A 131 -25.46 -0.18 0.17
N ARG A 132 -24.44 0.49 0.71
CA ARG A 132 -23.61 -0.06 1.79
C ARG A 132 -24.27 0.21 3.13
N GLN A 133 -23.92 -0.55 4.18
CA GLN A 133 -24.53 -0.45 5.51
C GLN A 133 -24.56 0.99 6.09
N LEU A 134 -23.60 1.84 5.72
CA LEU A 134 -23.52 3.24 6.18
C LEU A 134 -24.28 4.25 5.30
N ASN A 135 -24.91 3.80 4.22
CA ASN A 135 -25.60 4.64 3.24
C ASN A 135 -27.00 4.08 2.93
N ALA A 136 -28.04 4.89 3.11
CA ALA A 136 -29.42 4.43 2.88
C ALA A 136 -29.80 4.37 1.38
N GLU A 137 -29.17 5.18 0.54
CA GLU A 137 -29.55 5.31 -0.87
C GLU A 137 -28.72 4.37 -1.78
N PRO A 138 -29.37 3.60 -2.68
CA PRO A 138 -28.66 2.78 -3.67
C PRO A 138 -27.90 3.67 -4.66
N LYS A 139 -26.57 3.67 -4.57
CA LYS A 139 -25.67 4.46 -5.44
C LYS A 139 -24.69 3.60 -6.22
N GLU A 140 -24.54 2.34 -5.85
CA GLU A 140 -23.55 1.45 -6.45
C GLU A 140 -24.23 0.38 -7.29
N ILE A 141 -23.53 -0.08 -8.32
CA ILE A 141 -23.94 -1.18 -9.20
C ILE A 141 -22.86 -2.25 -9.22
N GLY A 142 -23.26 -3.49 -9.41
CA GLY A 142 -22.33 -4.62 -9.52
C GLY A 142 -23.05 -5.96 -9.44
N TYR A 143 -22.29 -7.02 -9.21
CA TYR A 143 -22.78 -8.37 -8.92
C TYR A 143 -22.52 -8.73 -7.46
N ILE A 144 -23.25 -9.73 -6.96
CA ILE A 144 -23.12 -10.24 -5.59
C ILE A 144 -22.17 -11.45 -5.61
N ALA A 145 -21.17 -11.46 -4.72
CA ALA A 145 -20.11 -12.46 -4.72
C ALA A 145 -20.66 -13.89 -4.51
N GLU A 146 -21.66 -14.02 -3.66
CA GLU A 146 -22.36 -15.26 -3.35
C GLU A 146 -23.16 -15.78 -4.55
N GLU A 147 -23.80 -14.91 -5.34
CA GLU A 147 -24.51 -15.31 -6.56
C GLU A 147 -23.53 -15.90 -7.60
N VAL A 148 -22.37 -15.26 -7.77
CA VAL A 148 -21.30 -15.74 -8.65
C VAL A 148 -20.72 -17.06 -8.15
N HIS A 149 -20.45 -17.17 -6.85
CA HIS A 149 -19.99 -18.40 -6.21
C HIS A 149 -20.99 -19.56 -6.42
N ASN A 150 -22.28 -19.31 -6.19
CA ASN A 150 -23.34 -20.33 -6.28
C ASN A 150 -23.53 -20.85 -7.72
N LEU A 151 -23.20 -20.05 -8.74
CA LEU A 151 -23.13 -20.53 -10.12
C LEU A 151 -21.91 -21.43 -10.37
N GLY A 152 -20.95 -21.48 -9.44
CA GLY A 152 -19.71 -22.23 -9.56
C GLY A 152 -18.61 -21.45 -10.29
N LEU A 153 -18.76 -20.14 -10.47
CA LEU A 153 -17.76 -19.26 -11.09
C LEU A 153 -16.70 -18.82 -10.06
N THR A 154 -16.13 -19.79 -9.33
CA THR A 154 -15.28 -19.54 -8.15
C THR A 154 -13.97 -18.83 -8.50
N ASN A 155 -13.47 -18.96 -9.73
CA ASN A 155 -12.30 -18.24 -10.25
C ASN A 155 -12.48 -16.71 -10.33
N LEU A 156 -13.72 -16.22 -10.25
CA LEU A 156 -14.05 -14.80 -10.26
C LEU A 156 -14.32 -14.24 -8.85
N VAL A 157 -14.20 -15.06 -7.80
CA VAL A 157 -14.61 -14.71 -6.43
C VAL A 157 -13.39 -14.60 -5.51
N TYR A 158 -13.33 -13.52 -4.72
CA TYR A 158 -12.45 -13.40 -3.58
C TYR A 158 -13.14 -13.95 -2.33
N TYR A 159 -12.38 -14.66 -1.49
CA TYR A 159 -12.87 -15.23 -0.24
C TYR A 159 -12.18 -14.57 0.95
N ASP A 160 -12.93 -14.43 2.04
CA ASP A 160 -12.41 -13.98 3.33
C ASP A 160 -11.59 -15.07 4.03
N ARG A 161 -11.14 -14.79 5.26
CA ARG A 161 -10.34 -15.73 6.06
C ARG A 161 -11.13 -16.96 6.51
N GLU A 162 -12.44 -16.85 6.59
CA GLU A 162 -13.37 -17.92 6.92
C GLU A 162 -13.86 -18.68 5.67
N ASN A 163 -13.24 -18.41 4.50
CA ASN A 163 -13.55 -19.01 3.22
C ASN A 163 -14.99 -18.72 2.72
N ARG A 164 -15.52 -17.54 3.04
CA ARG A 164 -16.81 -17.03 2.53
C ARG A 164 -16.58 -16.08 1.36
N PRO A 165 -17.44 -16.07 0.33
CA PRO A 165 -17.38 -15.08 -0.74
C PRO A 165 -17.41 -13.66 -0.16
N GLU A 166 -16.45 -12.81 -0.51
CA GLU A 166 -16.35 -11.43 -0.01
C GLU A 166 -16.24 -10.40 -1.14
N GLY A 167 -15.75 -10.79 -2.32
CA GLY A 167 -15.57 -9.86 -3.43
C GLY A 167 -15.50 -10.55 -4.77
N LEU A 168 -15.34 -9.75 -5.82
CA LEU A 168 -15.24 -10.23 -7.20
C LEU A 168 -14.01 -9.66 -7.91
N ASP A 169 -13.37 -10.50 -8.72
CA ASP A 169 -12.31 -10.08 -9.64
C ASP A 169 -12.92 -9.60 -10.97
N TYR A 170 -13.43 -8.36 -10.96
CA TYR A 170 -14.08 -7.75 -12.12
C TYR A 170 -13.17 -7.68 -13.35
N ASP A 171 -11.84 -7.60 -13.17
CA ASP A 171 -10.90 -7.58 -14.29
C ASP A 171 -10.93 -8.90 -15.08
N LYS A 172 -11.26 -10.01 -14.41
CA LYS A 172 -11.34 -11.35 -15.02
C LYS A 172 -12.68 -11.62 -15.69
N ILE A 173 -13.73 -10.86 -15.38
CA ILE A 173 -15.01 -10.95 -16.09
C ILE A 173 -14.81 -10.69 -17.58
N CYS A 174 -13.97 -9.71 -17.96
CA CYS A 174 -13.64 -9.44 -19.36
C CYS A 174 -12.99 -10.64 -20.07
N LEU A 175 -12.22 -11.47 -19.36
CA LEU A 175 -11.65 -12.70 -19.90
C LEU A 175 -12.74 -13.71 -20.24
N TYR A 176 -13.72 -13.90 -19.35
CA TYR A 176 -14.85 -14.80 -19.60
C TYR A 176 -15.70 -14.31 -20.78
N LEU A 177 -15.96 -13.01 -20.85
CA LEU A 177 -16.69 -12.42 -21.98
C LEU A 177 -15.97 -12.66 -23.31
N LEU A 178 -14.64 -12.61 -23.34
CA LEU A 178 -13.85 -12.93 -24.53
C LEU A 178 -14.03 -14.38 -24.98
N GLU A 179 -14.07 -15.35 -24.06
CA GLU A 179 -14.32 -16.75 -24.41
C GLU A 179 -15.73 -16.95 -24.99
N ILE A 180 -16.73 -16.24 -24.46
CA ILE A 180 -18.09 -16.24 -25.05
C ILE A 180 -18.10 -15.64 -26.44
N LEU A 181 -17.41 -14.52 -26.65
CA LEU A 181 -17.31 -13.90 -27.97
C LEU A 181 -16.64 -14.83 -28.99
N ARG A 182 -15.58 -15.54 -28.59
CA ARG A 182 -14.94 -16.55 -29.44
C ARG A 182 -15.87 -17.70 -29.78
N GLU A 183 -16.64 -18.17 -28.80
CA GLU A 183 -17.62 -19.23 -29.02
C GLU A 183 -18.73 -18.78 -29.99
N HIS A 184 -19.20 -17.55 -29.87
CA HIS A 184 -20.15 -16.97 -30.83
C HIS A 184 -19.54 -16.78 -32.22
N GLU A 185 -18.29 -16.32 -32.34
CA GLU A 185 -17.58 -16.22 -33.63
C GLU A 185 -17.46 -17.60 -34.28
N MET A 186 -17.15 -18.65 -33.52
CA MET A 186 -17.09 -20.02 -34.02
C MET A 186 -18.42 -20.52 -34.58
N ILE A 187 -19.54 -20.17 -33.94
CA ILE A 187 -20.88 -20.56 -34.39
C ILE A 187 -21.30 -19.76 -35.64
N LEU A 188 -21.04 -18.45 -35.66
CA LEU A 188 -21.49 -17.56 -36.72
C LEU A 188 -20.59 -17.58 -37.96
N ARG A 189 -19.29 -17.80 -37.76
CA ARG A 189 -18.23 -17.75 -38.77
C ARG A 189 -17.16 -18.80 -38.46
N PRO A 190 -17.45 -20.09 -38.71
CA PRO A 190 -16.52 -21.18 -38.38
C PRO A 190 -15.18 -21.07 -39.13
N ASP A 191 -15.16 -20.44 -40.31
CA ASP A 191 -13.94 -20.25 -41.12
C ASP A 191 -13.17 -18.96 -40.76
N SER A 192 -13.50 -18.33 -39.62
CA SER A 192 -12.86 -17.08 -39.19
C SER A 192 -11.41 -17.30 -38.76
N THR A 193 -10.47 -16.58 -39.37
CA THR A 193 -9.04 -16.61 -39.01
C THR A 193 -8.76 -16.01 -37.63
N TYR A 194 -9.73 -15.30 -37.01
CA TYR A 194 -9.58 -14.81 -35.64
C TYR A 194 -9.59 -15.93 -34.59
N LEU A 195 -10.03 -17.13 -34.95
CA LEU A 195 -10.05 -18.30 -34.09
C LEU A 195 -8.74 -19.10 -34.15
N ASP A 196 -7.81 -18.72 -35.03
CA ASP A 196 -6.47 -19.29 -35.09
C ASP A 196 -5.74 -18.97 -33.78
N ARG A 197 -5.77 -19.90 -32.84
CA ARG A 197 -5.18 -19.72 -31.51
C ARG A 197 -3.67 -19.56 -31.65
N TYR A 198 -3.14 -18.44 -31.16
CA TYR A 198 -1.70 -18.30 -30.97
C TYR A 198 -1.25 -19.23 -29.83
N VAL A 199 -0.46 -20.25 -30.18
CA VAL A 199 0.26 -21.09 -29.22
C VAL A 199 1.75 -20.78 -29.39
N GLU A 200 2.39 -20.28 -28.33
CA GLU A 200 3.84 -20.10 -28.31
C GLU A 200 4.50 -21.49 -28.49
N LYS A 201 5.48 -21.59 -29.40
CA LYS A 201 6.02 -22.87 -29.91
C LYS A 201 6.56 -23.81 -28.81
N ASP A 202 6.87 -23.30 -27.63
CA ASP A 202 7.49 -24.03 -26.52
C ASP A 202 6.49 -24.82 -25.65
N VAL A 203 5.17 -24.66 -25.83
CA VAL A 203 4.15 -25.40 -25.03
C VAL A 203 3.96 -26.84 -25.53
N ILE A 204 4.36 -27.15 -26.77
CA ILE A 204 4.07 -28.44 -27.43
C ILE A 204 5.03 -29.56 -27.01
N GLN A 205 6.20 -29.26 -26.44
CA GLN A 205 7.24 -30.28 -26.19
C GLN A 205 7.05 -31.15 -24.93
N ASN A 206 6.10 -30.86 -24.03
CA ASN A 206 5.99 -31.58 -22.76
C ASN A 206 4.93 -32.69 -22.69
N ASN A 207 4.19 -32.97 -23.76
CA ASN A 207 3.19 -34.05 -23.79
C ASN A 207 3.65 -35.30 -24.56
N GLY A 208 4.95 -35.42 -24.87
CA GLY A 208 5.50 -36.47 -25.71
C GLY A 208 6.16 -37.66 -25.00
N HIS A 209 6.23 -37.69 -23.67
CA HIS A 209 6.83 -38.82 -22.93
C HIS A 209 6.09 -39.13 -21.64
N ARG A 210 5.19 -40.12 -21.70
CA ARG A 210 5.01 -41.17 -20.68
C ARG A 210 4.24 -42.33 -21.27
#